data_AF-A0A1N7IGT6-F1
#
_entry.id   AF-A0A1N7IGT6-F1
#
_cell.length_a   1.000
_cell.length_b   1.000
_cell.length_c   1.000
_cell.angle_alpha   90.00
_cell.angle_beta   90.00
_cell.angle_gamma   90.00
#
_symmetry.space_group_name_H-M   'P 1'
#
loop_
_entity.id
_entity.type
_entity.pdbx_description
1 polymer ?
#
loop_
_entity_poly.entity_id
_entity_poly.type
_entity_poly.pdbx_seq_one_letter_code
_entity_poly.pdbx_strand_id
1 'polypeptide(L)'
;MGIFDFFKKKNNRQENVSTPVQYNEMPEEKAVEKRVEEVVETIPEVPAQPIEEVKISEQYEKIRIYNDYIMYSIALQLRGDLAPISAFEKENGEVEGFAYMVTEEGYTLSAEEVIERMEKKFESELEEGKIKSYMILYHSQFDNDGNHSLATRENEFKAITMAYHFKGENQDKIALPYVFENDNITYKGIVEFSHEENNDIMNTQLVEGKNYFTNMEPIKAPEITNEAGIKVRKSNVPSLINTWSGIFGHDNFQNNPSYADHLIALLKEGKANEPDFENNKASKMEFADVKFKTLFNEEFGTIYPEIKTDFSLDFETKVISELENASNEEAIVAGPARDTFGVWFFATDYAEKRDQYLVQPHLHINLSGIAFVLDVHKDFDLPDGTKMSEEFTTYMPSKDLPNYACFDFIGKVIDFKETVLFEDGSVQGYIVKLKLITHEEMDDFFTIDVFVHKDNMRFETLTKGMKVAGLLQLQGKIAE
;
A
#
# COMPACT_ATOMS: atom_id res chain seq x y z
N MET A 1 0.29 11.13 -5.70
CA MET A 1 -0.48 10.07 -6.39
C MET A 1 -1.92 10.16 -5.93
N GLY A 2 -2.85 10.36 -6.86
CA GLY A 2 -4.27 10.52 -6.52
C GLY A 2 -4.93 9.17 -6.26
N ILE A 3 -6.08 9.20 -5.58
CA ILE A 3 -6.91 8.05 -5.14
C ILE A 3 -7.32 7.08 -6.29
N PHE A 4 -6.96 7.37 -7.54
CA PHE A 4 -7.49 6.70 -8.74
C PHE A 4 -6.50 5.81 -9.50
N ASP A 5 -5.24 5.67 -9.07
CA ASP A 5 -4.30 4.74 -9.73
C ASP A 5 -4.50 3.25 -9.35
N PHE A 6 -5.44 2.95 -8.44
CA PHE A 6 -5.68 1.58 -7.95
C PHE A 6 -6.61 0.71 -8.82
N PHE A 7 -7.38 1.28 -9.75
CA PHE A 7 -8.45 0.55 -10.46
C PHE A 7 -7.98 -0.23 -11.71
N LYS A 8 -6.68 -0.54 -11.85
CA LYS A 8 -6.15 -1.22 -13.04
C LYS A 8 -5.74 -2.68 -12.88
N LYS A 9 -5.95 -3.34 -11.73
CA LYS A 9 -5.62 -4.77 -11.59
C LYS A 9 -6.80 -5.62 -11.13
N LYS A 10 -7.25 -6.52 -12.02
CA LYS A 10 -7.94 -7.78 -11.68
C LYS A 10 -7.31 -8.96 -12.42
N ASN A 11 -7.14 -10.05 -11.65
CA ASN A 11 -6.78 -11.45 -11.96
C ASN A 11 -5.30 -11.73 -12.29
N ASN A 12 -4.58 -12.69 -11.68
CA ASN A 12 -4.92 -13.97 -11.02
C ASN A 12 -3.93 -14.29 -9.88
N ARG A 13 -4.43 -14.71 -8.71
CA ARG A 13 -4.31 -16.04 -8.05
C ARG A 13 -2.93 -16.68 -7.87
N GLN A 14 -2.67 -17.04 -6.61
CA GLN A 14 -1.82 -18.15 -6.18
C GLN A 14 -2.06 -19.41 -7.03
N GLU A 15 -1.00 -19.94 -7.61
CA GLU A 15 -0.76 -21.36 -7.77
C GLU A 15 0.76 -21.57 -7.88
N ASN A 16 1.29 -22.46 -7.04
CA ASN A 16 2.66 -22.96 -7.17
C ASN A 16 2.82 -23.57 -8.57
N VAL A 17 3.57 -22.91 -9.44
CA VAL A 17 4.02 -23.50 -10.71
C VAL A 17 5.53 -23.37 -10.76
N SER A 18 6.19 -24.44 -10.34
CA SER A 18 7.55 -24.75 -10.76
C SER A 18 7.55 -24.88 -12.28
N THR A 19 8.09 -23.89 -12.99
CA THR A 19 8.30 -24.01 -14.44
C THR A 19 9.69 -24.57 -14.70
N PRO A 20 9.82 -25.68 -15.47
CA PRO A 20 11.11 -26.34 -15.69
C PRO A 20 11.97 -25.53 -16.67
N VAL A 21 13.26 -25.45 -16.36
CA VAL A 21 14.30 -25.05 -17.31
C VAL A 21 14.30 -26.07 -18.45
N GLN A 22 14.09 -25.60 -19.69
CA GLN A 22 14.34 -26.41 -20.88
C GLN A 22 15.84 -26.70 -20.97
N TYR A 23 16.24 -27.88 -20.53
CA TYR A 23 17.52 -28.47 -20.90
C TYR A 23 17.48 -28.81 -22.39
N ASN A 24 18.30 -28.13 -23.19
CA ASN A 24 18.70 -28.70 -24.47
C ASN A 24 19.60 -29.90 -24.17
N GLU A 25 19.08 -31.10 -24.41
CA GLU A 25 19.82 -32.35 -24.36
C GLU A 25 21.01 -32.30 -25.32
N MET A 26 22.23 -32.35 -24.78
CA MET A 26 23.38 -32.88 -25.51
C MET A 26 23.23 -34.40 -25.59
N PRO A 27 23.36 -35.03 -26.77
CA PRO A 27 23.23 -36.47 -26.90
C PRO A 27 24.38 -37.21 -26.20
N GLU A 28 24.03 -38.18 -25.35
CA GLU A 28 24.96 -39.09 -24.69
C GLU A 28 25.73 -39.95 -25.72
N GLU A 29 27.07 -39.91 -25.63
CA GLU A 29 27.94 -40.90 -26.24
C GLU A 29 27.74 -42.27 -25.56
N LYS A 30 27.20 -43.24 -26.30
CA LYS A 30 27.32 -44.65 -25.94
C LYS A 30 28.51 -45.27 -26.66
N ALA A 31 29.52 -45.62 -25.87
CA ALA A 31 30.61 -46.49 -26.26
C ALA A 31 30.08 -47.87 -26.71
N VAL A 32 30.43 -48.27 -27.93
CA VAL A 32 30.42 -49.67 -28.37
C VAL A 32 31.71 -49.93 -29.15
N GLU A 33 32.61 -50.70 -28.53
CA GLU A 33 33.79 -51.27 -29.20
C GLU A 33 33.36 -52.19 -30.35
N LYS A 34 33.89 -51.95 -31.56
CA LYS A 34 34.06 -53.00 -32.58
C LYS A 34 35.30 -52.72 -33.44
N ARG A 35 36.01 -53.81 -33.72
CA ARG A 35 37.34 -53.96 -34.33
C ARG A 35 37.51 -53.31 -35.72
N VAL A 36 38.68 -52.67 -35.88
CA VAL A 36 39.68 -52.70 -36.98
C VAL A 36 39.18 -52.71 -38.44
N GLU A 37 39.50 -51.63 -39.17
CA GLU A 37 40.28 -51.68 -40.42
C GLU A 37 40.92 -50.30 -40.71
N GLU A 38 42.19 -50.30 -41.12
CA GLU A 38 43.04 -49.14 -41.39
C GLU A 38 42.57 -48.36 -42.64
N VAL A 39 42.45 -47.03 -42.53
CA VAL A 39 42.82 -46.09 -43.61
C VAL A 39 43.40 -44.84 -42.96
N VAL A 40 44.68 -44.56 -43.22
CA VAL A 40 45.37 -43.34 -42.79
C VAL A 40 45.05 -42.23 -43.78
N GLU A 41 44.22 -41.25 -43.39
CA GLU A 41 44.16 -39.94 -44.04
C GLU A 41 44.57 -38.86 -43.03
N THR A 42 45.70 -38.21 -43.32
CA THR A 42 46.25 -37.08 -42.56
C THR A 42 45.40 -35.82 -42.78
N ILE A 43 44.79 -35.30 -41.73
CA ILE A 43 44.12 -33.98 -41.71
C ILE A 43 45.14 -32.91 -41.26
N PRO A 44 45.24 -31.74 -41.91
CA PRO A 44 46.18 -30.68 -41.50
C PRO A 44 45.72 -29.98 -40.21
N GLU A 45 46.66 -29.66 -39.32
CA GLU A 45 46.45 -28.77 -38.17
C GLU A 45 45.92 -27.41 -38.64
N VAL A 46 44.73 -27.02 -38.16
CA VAL A 46 44.22 -25.65 -38.28
C VAL A 46 44.91 -24.82 -37.17
N PRO A 47 45.51 -23.65 -37.49
CA PRO A 47 46.16 -22.83 -36.47
C PRO A 47 45.11 -22.30 -35.49
N ALA A 48 45.35 -22.45 -34.19
CA ALA A 48 44.58 -21.80 -33.15
C ALA A 48 44.57 -20.29 -33.42
N GLN A 49 43.37 -19.72 -33.59
CA GLN A 49 43.23 -18.26 -33.65
C GLN A 49 43.66 -17.67 -32.30
N PRO A 50 44.33 -16.50 -32.31
CA PRO A 50 44.71 -15.84 -31.07
C PRO A 50 43.44 -15.48 -30.29
N ILE A 51 43.39 -15.85 -29.01
CA ILE A 51 42.41 -15.34 -28.07
C ILE A 51 42.67 -13.83 -27.98
N GLU A 52 41.81 -13.01 -28.58
CA GLU A 52 41.80 -11.57 -28.32
C GLU A 52 41.48 -11.39 -26.84
N GLU A 53 42.37 -10.73 -26.10
CA GLU A 53 42.08 -10.28 -24.74
C GLU A 53 40.89 -9.34 -24.79
N VAL A 54 39.75 -9.79 -24.24
CA VAL A 54 38.55 -8.97 -24.14
C VAL A 54 38.88 -7.79 -23.26
N LYS A 55 38.87 -6.59 -23.86
CA LYS A 55 39.17 -5.35 -23.16
C LYS A 55 37.97 -4.97 -22.29
N ILE A 56 38.03 -5.29 -21.01
CA ILE A 56 37.04 -4.89 -20.00
C ILE A 56 37.08 -3.37 -19.82
N SER A 57 35.91 -2.74 -19.74
CA SER A 57 35.78 -1.30 -19.50
C SER A 57 36.08 -0.93 -18.03
N GLU A 58 36.74 0.21 -17.83
CA GLU A 58 37.07 0.70 -16.49
C GLU A 58 35.81 1.05 -15.68
N GLN A 59 34.75 1.49 -16.36
CA GLN A 59 33.45 1.75 -15.76
C GLN A 59 32.79 0.46 -15.26
N TYR A 60 32.86 -0.62 -16.03
CA TYR A 60 32.36 -1.93 -15.62
C TYR A 60 33.08 -2.46 -14.37
N GLU A 61 34.41 -2.38 -14.34
CA GLU A 61 35.21 -2.84 -13.18
C GLU A 61 34.80 -2.17 -11.87
N LYS A 62 34.38 -0.91 -11.92
CA LYS A 62 33.87 -0.18 -10.76
C LYS A 62 32.46 -0.60 -10.38
N ILE A 63 31.57 -0.76 -11.37
CA ILE A 63 30.16 -1.10 -11.15
C ILE A 63 29.99 -2.55 -10.69
N ARG A 64 30.82 -3.48 -11.17
CA ARG A 64 30.62 -4.92 -10.94
C ARG A 64 30.67 -5.34 -9.48
N ILE A 65 31.27 -4.53 -8.59
CA ILE A 65 31.23 -4.77 -7.14
C ILE A 65 29.80 -4.75 -6.58
N TYR A 66 28.86 -4.12 -7.30
CA TYR A 66 27.45 -4.00 -6.97
C TYR A 66 26.54 -5.00 -7.71
N ASN A 67 27.08 -5.98 -8.46
CA ASN A 67 26.27 -6.92 -9.25
C ASN A 67 25.19 -7.64 -8.42
N ASP A 68 25.52 -8.02 -7.19
CA ASP A 68 24.57 -8.59 -6.22
C ASP A 68 23.32 -7.70 -6.07
N TYR A 69 23.47 -6.38 -5.99
CA TYR A 69 22.38 -5.44 -5.77
C TYR A 69 21.65 -5.06 -7.06
N ILE A 70 22.34 -5.05 -8.20
CA ILE A 70 21.72 -4.93 -9.53
C ILE A 70 20.77 -6.11 -9.76
N MET A 71 21.24 -7.34 -9.53
CA MET A 71 20.41 -8.54 -9.63
C MET A 71 19.31 -8.59 -8.58
N TYR A 72 19.56 -8.08 -7.37
CA TYR A 72 18.51 -7.99 -6.35
C TYR A 72 17.39 -7.01 -6.77
N SER A 73 17.73 -5.88 -7.40
CA SER A 73 16.74 -4.93 -7.93
C SER A 73 15.87 -5.56 -9.01
N ILE A 74 16.46 -6.33 -9.93
CA ILE A 74 15.74 -7.14 -10.92
C ILE A 74 14.79 -8.13 -10.23
N ALA A 75 15.27 -8.84 -9.19
CA ALA A 75 14.46 -9.80 -8.45
C ALA A 75 13.31 -9.14 -7.66
N LEU A 76 13.46 -7.89 -7.20
CA LEU A 76 12.39 -7.09 -6.61
C LEU A 76 11.34 -6.73 -7.68
N GLN A 77 11.78 -6.22 -8.82
CA GLN A 77 10.89 -5.86 -9.93
C GLN A 77 10.03 -7.04 -10.40
N LEU A 78 10.63 -8.23 -10.54
CA LEU A 78 9.93 -9.45 -10.93
C LEU A 78 8.88 -9.91 -9.89
N ARG A 79 9.01 -9.46 -8.64
CA ARG A 79 8.01 -9.68 -7.57
C ARG A 79 6.98 -8.54 -7.47
N GLY A 80 7.08 -7.54 -8.33
CA GLY A 80 6.22 -6.34 -8.32
C GLY A 80 6.63 -5.29 -7.28
N ASP A 81 7.82 -5.40 -6.71
CA ASP A 81 8.39 -4.40 -5.81
C ASP A 81 9.33 -3.47 -6.58
N LEU A 82 9.01 -2.18 -6.59
CA LEU A 82 9.73 -1.13 -7.33
C LEU A 82 10.42 -0.15 -6.37
N ALA A 83 10.56 -0.51 -5.09
CA ALA A 83 11.19 0.35 -4.10
C ALA A 83 12.64 0.66 -4.46
N PRO A 84 13.09 1.93 -4.34
CA PRO A 84 14.50 2.23 -4.48
C PRO A 84 15.32 1.51 -3.41
N ILE A 85 16.46 0.98 -3.81
CA ILE A 85 17.43 0.35 -2.92
C ILE A 85 18.80 0.97 -3.15
N SER A 86 19.72 0.78 -2.21
CA SER A 86 21.11 1.18 -2.42
C SER A 86 22.08 0.15 -1.88
N ALA A 87 23.34 0.34 -2.24
CA ALA A 87 24.46 -0.36 -1.64
C ALA A 87 25.66 0.57 -1.58
N PHE A 88 26.57 0.31 -0.65
CA PHE A 88 27.79 1.10 -0.47
C PHE A 88 28.98 0.22 -0.14
N GLU A 89 30.16 0.64 -0.57
CA GLU A 89 31.44 -0.01 -0.28
C GLU A 89 32.10 0.65 0.94
N LYS A 90 32.34 -0.14 1.99
CA LYS A 90 33.09 0.29 3.17
C LYS A 90 34.58 0.47 2.89
N GLU A 91 35.30 1.11 3.81
CA GLU A 91 36.76 1.24 3.73
C GLU A 91 37.50 -0.10 3.59
N ASN A 92 36.98 -1.18 4.18
CA ASN A 92 37.57 -2.52 4.08
C ASN A 92 37.29 -3.24 2.74
N GLY A 93 36.50 -2.63 1.84
CA GLY A 93 36.08 -3.20 0.55
C GLY A 93 34.85 -4.11 0.60
N GLU A 94 34.22 -4.25 1.76
CA GLU A 94 32.94 -4.95 1.90
C GLU A 94 31.80 -4.09 1.35
N VAL A 95 30.89 -4.69 0.58
CA VAL A 95 29.70 -4.01 0.04
C VAL A 95 28.46 -4.42 0.82
N GLU A 96 27.76 -3.44 1.39
CA GLU A 96 26.52 -3.64 2.14
C GLU A 96 25.33 -2.98 1.47
N GLY A 97 24.18 -3.65 1.51
CA GLY A 97 22.91 -3.11 1.04
C GLY A 97 22.25 -2.25 2.09
N PHE A 98 21.56 -1.24 1.61
CA PHE A 98 20.77 -0.32 2.40
C PHE A 98 19.39 -0.12 1.79
N ALA A 99 18.39 -0.06 2.66
CA ALA A 99 17.01 0.23 2.28
C ALA A 99 16.29 0.91 3.45
N TYR A 100 15.31 1.75 3.11
CA TYR A 100 14.33 2.22 4.07
C TYR A 100 13.25 1.16 4.25
N MET A 101 12.93 0.84 5.51
CA MET A 101 11.95 -0.17 5.85
C MET A 101 10.68 0.48 6.39
N VAL A 102 9.53 0.20 5.78
CA VAL A 102 8.23 0.60 6.33
C VAL A 102 7.98 -0.19 7.61
N THR A 103 8.03 0.47 8.76
CA THR A 103 7.72 -0.15 10.07
C THR A 103 6.36 0.24 10.63
N GLU A 104 5.73 1.25 10.03
CA GLU A 104 4.43 1.76 10.43
C GLU A 104 3.50 1.72 9.23
N GLU A 105 2.43 0.92 9.28
CA GLU A 105 1.56 0.68 8.12
C GLU A 105 0.79 1.92 7.65
N GLY A 106 0.72 2.98 8.47
CA GLY A 106 0.04 4.23 8.13
C GLY A 106 0.90 5.29 7.43
N TYR A 107 2.20 5.06 7.25
CA TYR A 107 3.10 6.07 6.68
C TYR A 107 4.23 5.45 5.84
N THR A 108 4.40 5.96 4.63
CA THR A 108 5.48 5.59 3.70
C THR A 108 6.16 6.83 3.14
N LEU A 109 7.31 6.68 2.49
CA LEU A 109 7.98 7.75 1.77
C LEU A 109 7.75 7.56 0.27
N SER A 110 7.72 8.66 -0.49
CA SER A 110 7.76 8.57 -1.95
C SER A 110 9.13 8.04 -2.39
N ALA A 111 9.19 7.43 -3.58
CA ALA A 111 10.47 6.99 -4.14
C ALA A 111 11.46 8.16 -4.32
N GLU A 112 10.95 9.35 -4.68
CA GLU A 112 11.74 10.58 -4.77
C GLU A 112 12.37 10.94 -3.42
N GLU A 113 11.57 10.99 -2.36
CA GLU A 113 12.06 11.32 -1.02
C GLU A 113 13.04 10.27 -0.48
N VAL A 114 12.81 8.99 -0.79
CA VAL A 114 13.75 7.90 -0.46
C VAL A 114 15.10 8.13 -1.13
N ILE A 115 15.11 8.43 -2.43
CA ILE A 115 16.34 8.65 -3.20
C ILE A 115 17.07 9.87 -2.66
N GLU A 116 16.38 11.00 -2.44
CA GLU A 116 17.00 12.22 -1.89
C GLU A 116 17.63 11.98 -0.52
N ARG A 117 16.96 11.20 0.34
CA ARG A 117 17.50 10.83 1.67
C ARG A 117 18.71 9.92 1.55
N MET A 118 18.68 8.94 0.65
CA MET A 118 19.83 8.07 0.37
C MET A 118 21.02 8.88 -0.17
N GLU A 119 20.80 9.73 -1.17
CA GLU A 119 21.85 10.60 -1.73
C GLU A 119 22.49 11.47 -0.65
N LYS A 120 21.67 12.19 0.12
CA LYS A 120 22.18 13.04 1.22
C LYS A 120 22.97 12.25 2.25
N LYS A 121 22.51 11.06 2.63
CA LYS A 121 23.19 10.19 3.59
C LYS A 121 24.54 9.73 3.05
N PHE A 122 24.57 9.15 1.85
CA PHE A 122 25.80 8.57 1.33
C PHE A 122 26.81 9.60 0.88
N GLU A 123 26.39 10.76 0.37
CA GLU A 123 27.30 11.88 0.12
C GLU A 123 27.99 12.34 1.40
N SER A 124 27.23 12.51 2.49
CA SER A 124 27.81 12.85 3.79
C SER A 124 28.80 11.78 4.28
N GLU A 125 28.46 10.49 4.13
CA GLU A 125 29.34 9.38 4.54
C GLU A 125 30.59 9.26 3.65
N LEU A 126 30.49 9.58 2.36
CA LEU A 126 31.59 9.60 1.41
C LEU A 126 32.57 10.75 1.71
N GLU A 127 32.04 11.96 1.97
CA GLU A 127 32.82 13.16 2.36
C GLU A 127 33.56 12.93 3.68
N GLU A 128 32.92 12.28 4.66
CA GLU A 128 33.52 11.90 5.93
C GLU A 128 34.52 10.73 5.81
N GLY A 129 34.58 10.08 4.64
CA GLY A 129 35.46 8.96 4.37
C GLY A 129 35.02 7.63 4.99
N LYS A 130 33.77 7.53 5.48
CA LYS A 130 33.22 6.28 6.06
C LYS A 130 33.01 5.20 5.00
N ILE A 131 32.76 5.61 3.76
CA ILE A 131 32.57 4.74 2.60
C ILE A 131 33.52 5.16 1.46
N LYS A 132 33.75 4.26 0.52
CA LYS A 132 34.54 4.49 -0.70
C LYS A 132 33.69 4.82 -1.91
N SER A 133 32.50 4.25 -1.96
CA SER A 133 31.55 4.45 -3.05
C SER A 133 30.15 4.04 -2.61
N TYR A 134 29.15 4.45 -3.39
CA TYR A 134 27.79 3.96 -3.26
C TYR A 134 27.08 3.91 -4.61
N MET A 135 25.98 3.15 -4.66
CA MET A 135 25.07 3.04 -5.79
C MET A 135 23.62 3.03 -5.29
N ILE A 136 22.77 3.87 -5.89
CA ILE A 136 21.32 3.92 -5.68
C ILE A 136 20.64 3.40 -6.93
N LEU A 137 19.74 2.44 -6.77
CA LEU A 137 19.00 1.78 -7.85
C LEU A 137 17.52 2.18 -7.79
N TYR A 138 16.99 2.68 -8.90
CA TYR A 138 15.59 3.11 -8.99
C TYR A 138 15.05 3.00 -10.42
N HIS A 139 13.73 2.90 -10.57
CA HIS A 139 13.09 2.81 -11.89
C HIS A 139 12.98 4.19 -12.55
N SER A 140 13.37 4.30 -13.81
CA SER A 140 13.47 5.58 -14.51
C SER A 140 12.81 5.60 -15.89
N GLN A 141 12.69 6.81 -16.43
CA GLN A 141 12.14 7.13 -17.75
C GLN A 141 13.14 6.92 -18.89
N PHE A 142 14.32 6.35 -18.61
CA PHE A 142 15.43 6.25 -19.55
C PHE A 142 15.07 5.41 -20.77
N ASP A 143 15.21 6.00 -21.96
CA ASP A 143 14.94 5.34 -23.25
C ASP A 143 16.14 5.45 -24.19
N ASN A 144 17.35 5.27 -23.63
CA ASN A 144 18.64 5.52 -24.32
C ASN A 144 18.84 6.97 -24.76
N ASP A 145 18.21 7.91 -24.05
CA ASP A 145 18.23 9.34 -24.29
C ASP A 145 18.94 10.13 -23.19
N GLY A 146 19.51 9.45 -22.18
CA GLY A 146 20.13 10.06 -21.01
C GLY A 146 19.13 10.56 -19.96
N ASN A 147 17.83 10.33 -20.13
CA ASN A 147 16.80 10.77 -19.19
C ASN A 147 16.70 9.82 -17.99
N HIS A 148 17.54 10.05 -16.97
CA HIS A 148 17.51 9.28 -15.72
C HIS A 148 16.45 9.77 -14.70
N SER A 149 15.45 10.53 -15.13
CA SER A 149 14.37 10.99 -14.25
C SER A 149 13.60 9.81 -13.68
N LEU A 150 13.19 9.93 -12.41
CA LEU A 150 12.37 8.92 -11.73
C LEU A 150 11.09 8.67 -12.54
N ALA A 151 10.76 7.40 -12.74
CA ALA A 151 9.48 6.99 -13.28
C ALA A 151 8.46 6.91 -12.14
N THR A 152 7.31 7.57 -12.30
CA THR A 152 6.27 7.64 -11.27
C THR A 152 4.99 6.94 -11.70
N ARG A 153 4.91 6.50 -12.96
CA ARG A 153 3.74 5.84 -13.56
C ARG A 153 4.14 4.57 -14.30
N GLU A 154 3.21 3.63 -14.41
CA GLU A 154 3.47 2.33 -15.07
C GLU A 154 3.99 2.47 -16.51
N ASN A 155 3.47 3.41 -17.27
CA ASN A 155 3.89 3.67 -18.65
C ASN A 155 5.23 4.42 -18.77
N GLU A 156 5.80 4.87 -17.66
CA GLU A 156 7.09 5.57 -17.59
C GLU A 156 8.25 4.62 -17.26
N PHE A 157 7.96 3.41 -16.75
CA PHE A 157 8.99 2.43 -16.38
C PHE A 157 9.71 1.86 -17.60
N LYS A 158 10.94 2.30 -17.82
CA LYS A 158 11.76 1.88 -18.97
C LYS A 158 13.14 1.33 -18.63
N ALA A 159 13.69 1.70 -17.47
CA ALA A 159 14.98 1.19 -17.03
C ALA A 159 15.11 1.13 -15.51
N ILE A 160 16.11 0.39 -15.03
CA ILE A 160 16.67 0.52 -13.69
C ILE A 160 17.88 1.45 -13.83
N THR A 161 17.79 2.66 -13.31
CA THR A 161 18.94 3.57 -13.21
C THR A 161 19.78 3.18 -12.01
N MET A 162 21.10 3.14 -12.21
CA MET A 162 22.13 3.07 -11.18
C MET A 162 22.79 4.44 -11.10
N ALA A 163 22.44 5.23 -10.08
CA ALA A 163 23.15 6.47 -9.75
C ALA A 163 24.27 6.14 -8.78
N TYR A 164 25.51 6.49 -9.11
CA TYR A 164 26.67 6.08 -8.34
C TYR A 164 27.67 7.23 -8.13
N HIS A 165 28.49 7.10 -7.11
CA HIS A 165 29.58 8.03 -6.82
C HIS A 165 30.75 7.25 -6.20
N PHE A 166 31.92 7.37 -6.81
CA PHE A 166 33.18 6.82 -6.31
C PHE A 166 34.05 7.94 -5.74
N LYS A 167 34.71 7.68 -4.61
CA LYS A 167 35.54 8.67 -3.92
C LYS A 167 36.58 9.30 -4.86
N GLY A 168 36.52 10.62 -5.01
CA GLY A 168 37.43 11.39 -5.86
C GLY A 168 37.00 11.54 -7.32
N GLU A 169 35.80 11.06 -7.67
CA GLU A 169 35.19 11.20 -8.99
C GLU A 169 33.92 12.05 -8.90
N ASN A 170 33.32 12.39 -10.04
CA ASN A 170 32.01 13.03 -10.03
C ASN A 170 30.92 11.95 -9.92
N GLN A 171 29.79 12.31 -9.33
CA GLN A 171 28.58 11.51 -9.41
C GLN A 171 28.18 11.31 -10.89
N ASP A 172 27.74 10.10 -11.22
CA ASP A 172 27.33 9.74 -12.57
C ASP A 172 26.19 8.71 -12.55
N LYS A 173 25.60 8.44 -13.71
CA LYS A 173 24.45 7.54 -13.85
C LYS A 173 24.62 6.63 -15.05
N ILE A 174 24.11 5.42 -14.90
CA ILE A 174 23.98 4.44 -15.98
C ILE A 174 22.65 3.71 -15.82
N ALA A 175 22.15 3.09 -16.89
CA ALA A 175 20.82 2.47 -16.84
C ALA A 175 20.81 1.09 -17.51
N LEU A 176 20.05 0.18 -16.90
CA LEU A 176 19.69 -1.11 -17.45
C LEU A 176 18.27 -1.02 -18.03
N PRO A 177 18.10 -0.89 -19.35
CA PRO A 177 16.79 -0.78 -19.98
C PRO A 177 16.05 -2.11 -19.97
N TYR A 178 14.73 -2.05 -19.86
CA TYR A 178 13.83 -3.19 -19.98
C TYR A 178 12.55 -2.81 -20.72
N VAL A 179 11.82 -3.82 -21.18
CA VAL A 179 10.50 -3.67 -21.79
C VAL A 179 9.53 -4.72 -21.27
N PHE A 180 8.25 -4.34 -21.17
CA PHE A 180 7.17 -5.27 -20.84
C PHE A 180 6.62 -5.89 -22.13
N GLU A 181 6.68 -7.22 -22.24
CA GLU A 181 6.23 -8.00 -23.39
C GLU A 181 5.37 -9.19 -22.93
N ASN A 182 4.06 -9.17 -23.23
CA ASN A 182 3.13 -10.27 -22.90
C ASN A 182 3.26 -10.75 -21.44
N ASP A 183 3.16 -9.82 -20.48
CA ASP A 183 3.34 -10.04 -19.04
C ASP A 183 4.75 -10.46 -18.59
N ASN A 184 5.73 -10.50 -19.49
CA ASN A 184 7.15 -10.73 -19.16
C ASN A 184 7.95 -9.42 -19.22
N ILE A 185 9.11 -9.42 -18.57
CA ILE A 185 10.07 -8.32 -18.59
C ILE A 185 11.33 -8.78 -19.33
N THR A 186 11.70 -8.08 -20.40
CA THR A 186 12.91 -8.35 -21.18
C THR A 186 13.94 -7.26 -20.92
N TYR A 187 15.10 -7.61 -20.36
CA TYR A 187 16.22 -6.68 -20.12
C TYR A 187 17.12 -6.59 -21.35
N LYS A 188 17.50 -5.37 -21.73
CA LYS A 188 18.29 -5.09 -22.95
C LYS A 188 19.80 -5.01 -22.73
N GLY A 189 20.24 -5.03 -21.48
CA GLY A 189 21.63 -4.77 -21.11
C GLY A 189 21.95 -3.27 -21.09
N ILE A 190 22.97 -2.92 -20.32
CA ILE A 190 23.56 -1.59 -20.23
C ILE A 190 24.29 -1.28 -21.54
N VAL A 191 23.95 -0.16 -22.18
CA VAL A 191 24.39 0.18 -23.55
C VAL A 191 25.90 0.41 -23.64
N GLU A 192 26.48 0.97 -22.58
CA GLU A 192 27.89 1.28 -22.46
C GLU A 192 28.75 0.03 -22.27
N PHE A 193 28.14 -1.10 -21.92
CA PHE A 193 28.82 -2.35 -21.65
C PHE A 193 28.75 -3.30 -22.85
N SER A 194 29.83 -4.05 -23.04
CA SER A 194 29.89 -5.15 -23.99
C SER A 194 28.90 -6.26 -23.64
N HIS A 195 28.69 -7.17 -24.59
CA HIS A 195 27.84 -8.33 -24.37
C HIS A 195 28.35 -9.21 -23.21
N GLU A 196 29.67 -9.36 -23.08
CA GLU A 196 30.28 -10.18 -22.03
C GLU A 196 30.15 -9.56 -20.65
N GLU A 197 30.37 -8.24 -20.53
CA GLU A 197 30.15 -7.49 -19.28
C GLU A 197 28.69 -7.57 -18.83
N ASN A 198 27.75 -7.37 -19.76
CA ASN A 198 26.32 -7.55 -19.47
C ASN A 198 25.99 -8.98 -19.04
N ASN A 199 26.55 -9.99 -19.69
CA ASN A 199 26.35 -11.39 -19.31
C ASN A 199 26.90 -11.68 -17.91
N ASP A 200 28.02 -11.09 -17.52
CA ASP A 200 28.59 -11.26 -16.17
C ASP A 200 27.67 -10.69 -15.08
N ILE A 201 27.06 -9.53 -15.32
CA ILE A 201 26.02 -8.98 -14.42
C ILE A 201 24.82 -9.93 -14.35
N MET A 202 24.25 -10.29 -15.50
CA MET A 202 23.02 -11.08 -15.59
C MET A 202 23.17 -12.51 -15.06
N ASN A 203 24.39 -13.05 -15.06
CA ASN A 203 24.70 -14.37 -14.52
C ASN A 203 25.07 -14.36 -13.04
N THR A 204 25.08 -13.19 -12.38
CA THR A 204 25.33 -13.09 -10.95
C THR A 204 24.23 -13.82 -10.18
N GLN A 205 24.60 -14.86 -9.43
CA GLN A 205 23.66 -15.67 -8.65
C GLN A 205 23.55 -15.14 -7.23
N LEU A 206 22.33 -14.74 -6.85
CA LEU A 206 22.05 -14.39 -5.46
C LEU A 206 22.14 -15.63 -4.57
N VAL A 207 22.84 -15.48 -3.43
CA VAL A 207 23.01 -16.54 -2.43
C VAL A 207 21.72 -16.70 -1.65
N GLU A 208 21.16 -17.90 -1.70
CA GLU A 208 19.95 -18.26 -0.95
C GLU A 208 20.16 -18.05 0.56
N GLY A 209 19.20 -17.38 1.21
CA GLY A 209 19.24 -17.10 2.65
C GLY A 209 20.22 -16.01 3.11
N LYS A 210 21.02 -15.41 2.20
CA LYS A 210 21.85 -14.24 2.54
C LYS A 210 20.95 -13.03 2.80
N ASN A 211 21.19 -12.34 3.92
CA ASN A 211 20.60 -11.01 4.12
C ASN A 211 21.42 -9.97 3.35
N TYR A 212 20.88 -9.50 2.23
CA TYR A 212 21.49 -8.45 1.42
C TYR A 212 21.39 -7.06 2.04
N PHE A 213 20.45 -6.84 2.96
CA PHE A 213 20.19 -5.55 3.60
C PHE A 213 20.48 -5.65 5.09
N THR A 214 21.76 -5.61 5.45
CA THR A 214 22.22 -5.60 6.84
C THR A 214 22.06 -4.22 7.49
N ASN A 215 21.96 -3.16 6.69
CA ASN A 215 21.78 -1.79 7.14
C ASN A 215 20.40 -1.27 6.70
N MET A 216 19.40 -1.37 7.59
CA MET A 216 18.03 -0.90 7.31
C MET A 216 17.65 0.23 8.26
N GLU A 217 17.10 1.31 7.72
CA GLU A 217 16.58 2.42 8.50
C GLU A 217 15.04 2.41 8.49
N PRO A 218 14.37 2.43 9.66
CA PRO A 218 12.92 2.42 9.72
C PRO A 218 12.34 3.77 9.29
N ILE A 219 11.30 3.73 8.46
CA ILE A 219 10.45 4.88 8.16
C ILE A 219 9.52 5.08 9.36
N LYS A 220 9.55 6.30 9.92
CA LYS A 220 8.68 6.72 11.02
C LYS A 220 7.81 7.88 10.57
N ALA A 221 6.54 7.84 10.93
CA ALA A 221 5.66 8.99 10.75
C ALA A 221 6.19 10.21 11.53
N PRO A 222 6.20 11.42 10.94
CA PRO A 222 6.38 12.65 11.69
C PRO A 222 5.33 12.74 12.81
N GLU A 223 5.78 13.02 14.03
CA GLU A 223 4.94 13.07 15.21
C GLU A 223 5.36 14.22 16.14
N ILE A 224 4.37 14.93 16.68
CA ILE A 224 4.53 15.92 17.74
C ILE A 224 3.52 15.67 18.87
N THR A 225 3.82 16.16 20.07
CA THR A 225 2.83 16.29 21.14
C THR A 225 2.53 17.76 21.34
N ASN A 226 1.26 18.15 21.25
CA ASN A 226 0.85 19.55 21.37
C ASN A 226 0.67 19.99 22.84
N GLU A 227 0.30 21.25 23.05
CA GLU A 227 0.11 21.83 24.39
C GLU A 227 -1.02 21.17 25.19
N ALA A 228 -2.00 20.57 24.52
CA ALA A 228 -3.09 19.82 25.15
C ALA A 228 -2.68 18.38 25.53
N GLY A 229 -1.42 17.98 25.28
CA GLY A 229 -0.92 16.62 25.52
C GLY A 229 -1.39 15.61 24.48
N ILE A 230 -1.93 16.06 23.35
CA ILE A 230 -2.41 15.22 22.26
C ILE A 230 -1.24 14.91 21.33
N LYS A 231 -1.08 13.63 21.01
CA LYS A 231 -0.11 13.15 20.02
C LYS A 231 -0.67 13.36 18.62
N VAL A 232 -0.06 14.23 17.84
CA VAL A 232 -0.42 14.50 16.45
C VAL A 232 0.64 13.87 15.55
N ARG A 233 0.25 12.89 14.75
CA ARG A 233 1.15 12.19 13.81
C ARG A 233 0.62 12.27 12.39
N LYS A 234 1.52 12.15 11.41
CA LYS A 234 1.16 12.12 9.99
C LYS A 234 0.87 10.70 9.52
N SER A 235 -0.04 10.60 8.56
CA SER A 235 -0.33 9.40 7.79
C SER A 235 -0.46 9.81 6.33
N ASN A 236 -0.05 8.96 5.40
CA ASN A 236 -0.12 9.27 3.97
C ASN A 236 -0.49 8.05 3.12
N VAL A 237 -1.05 7.02 3.76
CA VAL A 237 -1.61 5.86 3.09
C VAL A 237 -3.12 6.08 2.99
N PRO A 238 -3.66 6.60 1.87
CA PRO A 238 -5.09 6.79 1.73
C PRO A 238 -5.82 5.47 1.53
N SER A 239 -7.01 5.30 2.12
CA SER A 239 -7.99 4.36 1.57
C SER A 239 -9.42 4.60 2.06
N LEU A 240 -10.19 5.39 1.33
CA LEU A 240 -11.66 5.41 1.42
C LEU A 240 -12.31 4.35 0.50
N ILE A 241 -11.51 3.53 -0.19
CA ILE A 241 -12.05 2.54 -1.15
C ILE A 241 -12.92 1.51 -0.44
N ASN A 242 -12.54 1.12 0.78
CA ASN A 242 -13.28 0.19 1.61
C ASN A 242 -14.56 0.85 2.15
N THR A 243 -14.48 2.12 2.54
CA THR A 243 -15.64 2.94 2.90
C THR A 243 -16.68 2.97 1.79
N TRP A 244 -16.26 3.25 0.56
CA TRP A 244 -17.16 3.27 -0.60
C TRP A 244 -17.66 1.88 -1.01
N SER A 245 -16.84 0.85 -0.86
CA SER A 245 -17.28 -0.56 -0.99
C SER A 245 -18.34 -0.92 0.07
N GLY A 246 -18.27 -0.33 1.26
CA GLY A 246 -19.29 -0.43 2.30
C GLY A 246 -20.62 0.22 1.91
N ILE A 247 -20.56 1.39 1.25
CA ILE A 247 -21.75 2.14 0.81
C ILE A 247 -22.42 1.52 -0.43
N PHE A 248 -21.65 1.18 -1.45
CA PHE A 248 -22.17 0.74 -2.75
C PHE A 248 -22.23 -0.78 -2.92
N GLY A 249 -21.78 -1.55 -1.92
CA GLY A 249 -21.58 -2.99 -2.01
C GLY A 249 -20.22 -3.33 -2.62
N HIS A 250 -19.48 -4.26 -2.02
CA HIS A 250 -18.10 -4.53 -2.40
C HIS A 250 -17.96 -4.99 -3.85
N ASP A 251 -18.68 -6.05 -4.23
CA ASP A 251 -18.62 -6.58 -5.60
C ASP A 251 -19.18 -5.59 -6.62
N ASN A 252 -20.21 -4.83 -6.25
CA ASN A 252 -20.84 -3.87 -7.15
C ASN A 252 -19.91 -2.67 -7.41
N PHE A 253 -19.31 -2.10 -6.36
CA PHE A 253 -18.35 -0.99 -6.51
C PHE A 253 -17.10 -1.40 -7.30
N GLN A 254 -16.60 -2.62 -7.10
CA GLN A 254 -15.41 -3.12 -7.81
C GLN A 254 -15.65 -3.45 -9.29
N ASN A 255 -16.89 -3.73 -9.69
CA ASN A 255 -17.21 -4.18 -11.05
C ASN A 255 -18.02 -3.15 -11.85
N ASN A 256 -18.57 -2.12 -11.21
CA ASN A 256 -19.37 -1.09 -11.85
C ASN A 256 -18.68 0.28 -11.79
N PRO A 257 -18.00 0.73 -12.86
CA PRO A 257 -17.28 2.00 -12.87
C PRO A 257 -18.22 3.20 -12.72
N SER A 258 -19.53 3.06 -12.97
CA SER A 258 -20.48 4.18 -12.92
C SER A 258 -20.54 4.85 -11.54
N TYR A 259 -20.33 4.12 -10.44
CA TYR A 259 -20.32 4.71 -9.10
C TYR A 259 -19.08 5.56 -8.87
N ALA A 260 -17.90 5.08 -9.28
CA ALA A 260 -16.67 5.86 -9.21
C ALA A 260 -16.77 7.11 -10.10
N ASP A 261 -17.28 6.97 -11.32
CA ASP A 261 -17.52 8.08 -12.24
C ASP A 261 -18.52 9.10 -11.67
N HIS A 262 -19.57 8.63 -10.99
CA HIS A 262 -20.54 9.49 -10.32
C HIS A 262 -19.89 10.31 -9.19
N LEU A 263 -19.09 9.69 -8.33
CA LEU A 263 -18.36 10.41 -7.27
C LEU A 263 -17.39 11.45 -7.85
N ILE A 264 -16.68 11.11 -8.93
CA ILE A 264 -15.78 12.03 -9.64
C ILE A 264 -16.56 13.21 -10.24
N ALA A 265 -17.74 12.94 -10.83
CA ALA A 265 -18.59 13.99 -11.37
C ALA A 265 -19.08 14.94 -10.27
N LEU A 266 -19.56 14.42 -9.14
CA LEU A 266 -19.97 15.21 -7.98
C LEU A 266 -18.82 16.09 -7.45
N LEU A 267 -17.61 15.54 -7.36
CA LEU A 267 -16.43 16.30 -6.95
C LEU A 267 -16.09 17.43 -7.92
N LYS A 268 -16.16 17.18 -9.23
CA LYS A 268 -15.88 18.20 -10.25
C LYS A 268 -16.93 19.31 -10.24
N GLU A 269 -18.20 18.94 -10.20
CA GLU A 269 -19.32 19.88 -10.13
C GLU A 269 -19.26 20.76 -8.87
N GLY A 270 -18.96 20.15 -7.72
CA GLY A 270 -18.78 20.85 -6.46
C GLY A 270 -17.58 21.80 -6.47
N LYS A 271 -16.43 21.38 -7.00
CA LYS A 271 -15.23 22.22 -7.09
C LYS A 271 -15.42 23.42 -8.03
N ALA A 272 -16.17 23.24 -9.11
CA ALA A 272 -16.42 24.29 -10.10
C ALA A 272 -17.47 25.33 -9.64
N ASN A 273 -18.14 25.10 -8.50
CA ASN A 273 -19.29 25.91 -8.04
C ASN A 273 -20.36 26.07 -9.13
N GLU A 274 -20.65 24.99 -9.85
CA GLU A 274 -21.63 25.02 -10.94
C GLU A 274 -23.01 25.44 -10.40
N PRO A 275 -23.70 26.41 -11.01
CA PRO A 275 -25.00 26.89 -10.51
C PRO A 275 -26.03 25.76 -10.35
N ASP A 276 -26.02 24.79 -11.26
CA ASP A 276 -26.92 23.63 -11.21
C ASP A 276 -26.56 22.67 -10.07
N PHE A 277 -25.29 22.58 -9.70
CA PHE A 277 -24.87 21.80 -8.53
C PHE A 277 -25.34 22.46 -7.25
N GLU A 278 -25.11 23.76 -7.08
CA GLU A 278 -25.51 24.49 -5.87
C GLU A 278 -27.04 24.50 -5.70
N ASN A 279 -27.80 24.65 -6.79
CA ASN A 279 -29.27 24.58 -6.76
C ASN A 279 -29.82 23.19 -6.39
N ASN A 280 -29.06 22.12 -6.67
CA ASN A 280 -29.49 20.72 -6.46
C ASN A 280 -28.62 19.97 -5.44
N LYS A 281 -27.82 20.68 -4.65
CA LYS A 281 -26.81 20.08 -3.76
C LYS A 281 -27.43 19.14 -2.74
N ALA A 282 -28.56 19.55 -2.17
CA ALA A 282 -29.29 18.74 -1.20
C ALA A 282 -29.74 17.40 -1.80
N SER A 283 -30.33 17.37 -2.99
CA SER A 283 -30.78 16.12 -3.61
C SER A 283 -29.63 15.21 -4.07
N LYS A 284 -28.42 15.76 -4.24
CA LYS A 284 -27.22 15.01 -4.64
C LYS A 284 -26.37 14.50 -3.46
N MET A 285 -26.47 15.13 -2.29
CA MET A 285 -25.53 14.88 -1.17
C MET A 285 -26.22 14.62 0.17
N GLU A 286 -27.51 14.94 0.32
CA GLU A 286 -28.26 14.80 1.57
C GLU A 286 -29.34 13.73 1.41
N PHE A 287 -29.00 12.49 1.78
CA PHE A 287 -29.94 11.36 1.77
C PHE A 287 -30.56 11.15 3.15
N ALA A 288 -31.53 10.24 3.25
CA ALA A 288 -32.30 10.04 4.47
C ALA A 288 -31.40 9.80 5.70
N ASP A 289 -30.49 8.84 5.59
CA ASP A 289 -29.62 8.40 6.70
C ASP A 289 -28.12 8.58 6.43
N VAL A 290 -27.76 9.03 5.23
CA VAL A 290 -26.38 9.21 4.79
C VAL A 290 -26.24 10.60 4.19
N LYS A 291 -25.13 11.27 4.51
CA LYS A 291 -24.73 12.52 3.88
C LYS A 291 -23.41 12.31 3.18
N PHE A 292 -23.27 12.74 1.93
CA PHE A 292 -21.96 12.84 1.31
C PHE A 292 -21.35 14.18 1.68
N LYS A 293 -20.14 14.16 2.24
CA LYS A 293 -19.36 15.35 2.56
C LYS A 293 -18.24 15.49 1.54
N THR A 294 -18.01 16.71 1.07
CA THR A 294 -16.92 17.04 0.16
C THR A 294 -15.95 18.00 0.83
N LEU A 295 -14.66 17.74 0.68
CA LEU A 295 -13.58 18.64 1.03
C LEU A 295 -12.86 19.06 -0.24
N PHE A 296 -12.61 20.36 -0.39
CA PHE A 296 -11.91 20.93 -1.53
C PHE A 296 -10.84 21.88 -1.03
N ASN A 297 -9.62 21.67 -1.49
CA ASN A 297 -8.55 22.65 -1.36
C ASN A 297 -7.87 22.85 -2.74
N GLU A 298 -6.82 23.67 -2.78
CA GLU A 298 -6.15 24.02 -4.04
C GLU A 298 -5.57 22.77 -4.74
N GLU A 299 -5.06 21.82 -3.97
CA GLU A 299 -4.30 20.65 -4.44
C GLU A 299 -5.12 19.35 -4.50
N PHE A 300 -6.23 19.27 -3.75
CA PHE A 300 -6.98 18.04 -3.48
C PHE A 300 -8.50 18.27 -3.44
N GLY A 301 -9.23 17.19 -3.72
CA GLY A 301 -10.67 17.15 -3.54
C GLY A 301 -11.10 15.74 -3.18
N THR A 302 -11.86 15.58 -2.08
CA THR A 302 -12.35 14.29 -1.62
C THR A 302 -13.79 14.33 -1.21
N ILE A 303 -14.45 13.19 -1.40
CA ILE A 303 -15.82 12.93 -1.01
C ILE A 303 -15.83 11.69 -0.14
N TYR A 304 -16.56 11.75 0.98
CA TYR A 304 -16.79 10.60 1.87
C TYR A 304 -18.24 10.60 2.38
N PRO A 305 -18.77 9.41 2.71
CA PRO A 305 -20.07 9.30 3.37
C PRO A 305 -19.96 9.63 4.87
N GLU A 306 -21.01 10.21 5.42
CA GLU A 306 -21.26 10.39 6.85
C GLU A 306 -22.61 9.74 7.18
N ILE A 307 -22.62 8.77 8.09
CA ILE A 307 -23.85 8.15 8.58
C ILE A 307 -24.47 9.01 9.68
N LYS A 308 -25.75 9.38 9.51
CA LYS A 308 -26.51 10.17 10.48
C LYS A 308 -26.85 9.30 11.70
N THR A 309 -26.55 9.82 12.88
CA THR A 309 -26.69 9.12 14.17
C THR A 309 -26.98 10.12 15.28
N ASP A 310 -27.79 9.73 16.25
CA ASP A 310 -28.01 10.46 17.49
C ASP A 310 -27.24 9.87 18.68
N PHE A 311 -26.56 8.73 18.49
CA PHE A 311 -25.75 8.12 19.54
C PHE A 311 -24.48 8.93 19.80
N SER A 312 -24.25 9.27 21.07
CA SER A 312 -23.10 10.04 21.50
C SER A 312 -22.47 9.52 22.80
N LEU A 313 -21.19 9.84 23.00
CA LEU A 313 -20.45 9.49 24.21
C LEU A 313 -19.36 10.51 24.55
N ASP A 314 -18.95 10.51 25.81
CA ASP A 314 -17.78 11.24 26.28
C ASP A 314 -16.49 10.54 25.82
N PHE A 315 -15.57 11.31 25.27
CA PHE A 315 -14.35 10.83 24.64
C PHE A 315 -13.16 11.71 25.02
N GLU A 316 -12.01 11.10 25.30
CA GLU A 316 -10.77 11.82 25.53
C GLU A 316 -9.81 11.61 24.35
N THR A 317 -9.52 12.65 23.57
CA THR A 317 -8.55 12.62 22.48
C THR A 317 -7.14 12.40 23.02
N LYS A 318 -6.49 11.31 22.58
CA LYS A 318 -5.07 11.02 22.88
C LYS A 318 -4.19 11.11 21.65
N VAL A 319 -4.68 10.65 20.51
CA VAL A 319 -3.93 10.61 19.26
C VAL A 319 -4.80 11.12 18.12
N ILE A 320 -4.21 11.96 17.27
CA ILE A 320 -4.77 12.39 16.00
C ILE A 320 -3.77 11.99 14.92
N SER A 321 -4.23 11.21 13.95
CA SER A 321 -3.44 10.80 12.79
C SER A 321 -3.94 11.58 11.58
N GLU A 322 -3.27 12.69 11.25
CA GLU A 322 -3.64 13.58 10.15
C GLU A 322 -3.16 13.02 8.81
N LEU A 323 -4.04 13.04 7.80
CA LEU A 323 -3.71 12.60 6.45
C LEU A 323 -2.98 13.72 5.71
N GLU A 324 -1.68 13.55 5.53
CA GLU A 324 -0.80 14.52 4.87
C GLU A 324 -1.19 14.77 3.41
N ASN A 325 -1.57 13.71 2.70
CA ASN A 325 -2.03 13.77 1.32
C ASN A 325 -3.41 14.44 1.14
N ALA A 326 -4.13 14.67 2.24
CA ALA A 326 -5.37 15.44 2.29
C ALA A 326 -5.14 16.81 2.95
N SER A 327 -3.93 17.36 2.83
CA SER A 327 -3.53 18.65 3.42
C SER A 327 -3.77 18.74 4.94
N ASN A 328 -3.80 17.60 5.63
CA ASN A 328 -4.12 17.46 7.05
C ASN A 328 -5.58 17.85 7.41
N GLU A 329 -6.49 17.85 6.45
CA GLU A 329 -7.91 18.18 6.65
C GLU A 329 -8.76 16.94 7.00
N GLU A 330 -8.20 15.74 6.83
CA GLU A 330 -8.79 14.47 7.24
C GLU A 330 -7.95 13.85 8.35
N ALA A 331 -8.60 13.19 9.33
CA ALA A 331 -7.88 12.53 10.41
C ALA A 331 -8.63 11.31 10.97
N ILE A 332 -7.83 10.36 11.47
CA ILE A 332 -8.29 9.34 12.43
C ILE A 332 -8.02 9.85 13.83
N VAL A 333 -9.06 9.93 14.65
CA VAL A 333 -8.98 10.38 16.04
C VAL A 333 -9.11 9.17 16.95
N ALA A 334 -8.29 9.11 18.00
CA ALA A 334 -8.19 7.95 18.88
C ALA A 334 -8.01 8.32 20.34
N GLY A 335 -8.61 7.52 21.22
CA GLY A 335 -8.56 7.72 22.66
C GLY A 335 -9.58 6.87 23.42
N PRO A 336 -9.62 6.96 24.76
CA PRO A 336 -10.63 6.28 25.53
C PRO A 336 -12.00 6.96 25.39
N ALA A 337 -13.04 6.14 25.30
CA ALA A 337 -14.43 6.53 25.48
C ALA A 337 -14.90 6.13 26.88
N ARG A 338 -15.64 7.03 27.55
CA ARG A 338 -16.19 6.83 28.90
C ARG A 338 -15.16 6.29 29.90
N ASP A 339 -13.90 6.69 29.75
CA ASP A 339 -12.74 6.25 30.55
C ASP A 339 -12.57 4.71 30.68
N THR A 340 -13.13 3.93 29.75
CA THR A 340 -13.27 2.48 29.92
C THR A 340 -12.78 1.65 28.73
N PHE A 341 -12.94 2.12 27.49
CA PHE A 341 -12.55 1.37 26.30
C PHE A 341 -11.96 2.28 25.22
N GLY A 342 -11.05 1.74 24.40
CA GLY A 342 -10.39 2.50 23.34
C GLY A 342 -11.24 2.57 22.07
N VAL A 343 -11.42 3.78 21.53
CA VAL A 343 -12.14 4.02 20.27
C VAL A 343 -11.21 4.75 19.30
N TRP A 344 -11.29 4.36 18.03
CA TRP A 344 -10.75 5.11 16.91
C TRP A 344 -11.90 5.38 15.94
N PHE A 345 -11.92 6.55 15.33
CA PHE A 345 -12.92 6.88 14.32
C PHE A 345 -12.35 7.79 13.25
N PHE A 346 -12.88 7.66 12.03
CA PHE A 346 -12.69 8.67 10.99
C PHE A 346 -13.52 9.91 11.34
N ALA A 347 -12.84 11.02 11.62
CA ALA A 347 -13.47 12.26 12.07
C ALA A 347 -14.08 13.00 10.88
N THR A 348 -15.38 12.83 10.65
CA THR A 348 -16.07 13.36 9.47
C THR A 348 -16.19 14.87 9.50
N ASP A 349 -15.97 15.53 10.64
CA ASP A 349 -15.98 16.99 10.80
C ASP A 349 -14.60 17.58 11.11
N TYR A 350 -13.52 16.82 10.88
CA TYR A 350 -12.17 17.25 11.25
C TYR A 350 -11.75 18.53 10.55
N ALA A 351 -11.98 18.66 9.24
CA ALA A 351 -11.64 19.86 8.48
C ALA A 351 -12.29 21.12 9.07
N GLU A 352 -13.56 21.03 9.49
CA GLU A 352 -14.30 22.18 10.03
C GLU A 352 -13.97 22.47 11.50
N LYS A 353 -13.58 21.44 12.28
CA LYS A 353 -13.36 21.55 13.73
C LYS A 353 -11.95 21.18 14.18
N ARG A 354 -10.97 21.24 13.28
CA ARG A 354 -9.57 20.84 13.52
C ARG A 354 -9.00 21.46 14.79
N ASP A 355 -9.17 22.77 14.97
CA ASP A 355 -8.67 23.48 16.15
C ASP A 355 -9.31 22.99 17.45
N GLN A 356 -10.59 22.61 17.42
CA GLN A 356 -11.27 22.06 18.59
C GLN A 356 -10.67 20.70 18.96
N TYR A 357 -10.49 19.80 17.99
CA TYR A 357 -9.83 18.51 18.22
C TYR A 357 -8.40 18.66 18.76
N LEU A 358 -7.65 19.67 18.29
CA LEU A 358 -6.27 19.89 18.70
C LEU A 358 -6.13 20.52 20.10
N VAL A 359 -7.11 21.30 20.56
CA VAL A 359 -7.00 22.07 21.81
C VAL A 359 -7.83 21.44 22.94
N GLN A 360 -8.93 20.76 22.63
CA GLN A 360 -9.84 20.18 23.62
C GLN A 360 -9.63 18.67 23.72
N PRO A 361 -8.95 18.18 24.78
CA PRO A 361 -8.75 16.75 24.96
C PRO A 361 -10.05 16.03 25.29
N HIS A 362 -11.02 16.67 25.95
CA HIS A 362 -12.31 16.05 26.31
C HIS A 362 -13.40 16.58 25.39
N LEU A 363 -14.04 15.67 24.65
CA LEU A 363 -15.06 15.98 23.66
C LEU A 363 -16.27 15.06 23.86
N HIS A 364 -17.44 15.54 23.44
CA HIS A 364 -18.60 14.68 23.26
C HIS A 364 -18.72 14.36 21.77
N ILE A 365 -18.75 13.07 21.41
CA ILE A 365 -18.64 12.61 20.03
C ILE A 365 -19.88 11.82 19.64
N ASN A 366 -20.50 12.17 18.52
CA ASN A 366 -21.49 11.33 17.84
C ASN A 366 -20.75 10.24 17.07
N LEU A 367 -21.16 8.98 17.24
CA LEU A 367 -20.53 7.82 16.59
C LEU A 367 -21.51 7.01 15.76
N SER A 368 -21.03 6.58 14.60
CA SER A 368 -21.73 5.70 13.67
C SER A 368 -20.72 4.77 12.99
N GLY A 369 -21.21 3.87 12.13
CA GLY A 369 -20.33 2.99 11.37
C GLY A 369 -20.84 2.62 9.99
N ILE A 370 -19.92 2.09 9.18
CA ILE A 370 -20.21 1.50 7.87
C ILE A 370 -19.71 0.06 7.91
N ALA A 371 -20.62 -0.91 7.78
CA ALA A 371 -20.26 -2.32 7.71
C ALA A 371 -19.80 -2.69 6.30
N PHE A 372 -18.59 -3.24 6.20
CA PHE A 372 -18.03 -3.77 4.96
C PHE A 372 -18.52 -5.19 4.70
N VAL A 373 -18.80 -5.93 5.77
CA VAL A 373 -19.41 -7.26 5.72
C VAL A 373 -20.23 -7.48 6.98
N LEU A 374 -21.37 -8.14 6.83
CA LEU A 374 -22.20 -8.59 7.95
C LEU A 374 -22.56 -10.06 7.75
N ASP A 375 -22.21 -10.90 8.71
CA ASP A 375 -22.48 -12.34 8.71
C ASP A 375 -23.19 -12.76 10.01
N VAL A 376 -23.86 -13.91 9.98
CA VAL A 376 -24.46 -14.49 11.18
C VAL A 376 -23.34 -15.02 12.07
N HIS A 377 -23.26 -14.52 13.30
CA HIS A 377 -22.33 -15.09 14.25
C HIS A 377 -22.80 -16.48 14.67
N LYS A 378 -21.92 -17.47 14.54
CA LYS A 378 -22.15 -18.82 15.07
C LYS A 378 -21.31 -18.96 16.32
N ASP A 379 -21.96 -19.34 17.42
CA ASP A 379 -21.27 -19.58 18.67
C ASP A 379 -20.15 -20.61 18.47
N PHE A 380 -19.00 -20.35 19.07
CA PHE A 380 -17.87 -21.25 19.09
C PHE A 380 -17.27 -21.31 20.49
N ASP A 381 -16.73 -22.46 20.84
CA ASP A 381 -15.98 -22.64 22.07
C ASP A 381 -14.55 -22.11 21.87
N LEU A 382 -14.00 -21.41 22.87
CA LEU A 382 -12.59 -21.00 22.84
C LEU A 382 -11.67 -22.24 22.82
N PRO A 383 -10.40 -22.12 22.36
CA PRO A 383 -9.49 -23.26 22.27
C PRO A 383 -9.25 -24.02 23.60
N ASP A 384 -9.51 -23.37 24.72
CA ASP A 384 -9.42 -23.92 26.08
C ASP A 384 -10.73 -24.57 26.56
N GLY A 385 -11.78 -24.60 25.73
CA GLY A 385 -13.10 -25.13 26.02
C GLY A 385 -14.03 -24.16 26.76
N THR A 386 -13.62 -22.91 26.97
CA THR A 386 -14.47 -21.88 27.58
C THR A 386 -15.61 -21.50 26.64
N LYS A 387 -16.84 -21.55 27.15
CA LYS A 387 -18.02 -21.11 26.42
C LYS A 387 -18.19 -19.61 26.54
N MET A 388 -18.37 -18.95 25.40
CA MET A 388 -18.74 -17.53 25.38
C MET A 388 -20.20 -17.37 25.83
N SER A 389 -20.50 -16.28 26.52
CA SER A 389 -21.87 -15.95 26.92
C SER A 389 -22.75 -15.74 25.68
N GLU A 390 -24.01 -16.16 25.75
CA GLU A 390 -25.02 -15.85 24.74
C GLU A 390 -25.23 -14.34 24.57
N GLU A 391 -24.82 -13.51 25.53
CA GLU A 391 -24.87 -12.04 25.43
C GLU A 391 -23.52 -11.40 25.12
N PHE A 392 -22.49 -12.20 24.85
CA PHE A 392 -21.16 -11.67 24.51
C PHE A 392 -21.19 -10.86 23.21
N THR A 393 -20.70 -9.62 23.30
CA THR A 393 -20.40 -8.73 22.17
C THR A 393 -19.03 -8.10 22.39
N THR A 394 -18.33 -7.81 21.30
CA THR A 394 -17.01 -7.19 21.33
C THR A 394 -16.67 -6.59 19.97
N TYR A 395 -15.65 -5.74 19.95
CA TYR A 395 -14.99 -5.29 18.74
C TYR A 395 -13.49 -5.14 19.01
N MET A 396 -12.67 -5.29 17.98
CA MET A 396 -11.22 -5.15 18.07
C MET A 396 -10.67 -4.56 16.77
N PRO A 397 -9.55 -3.81 16.81
CA PRO A 397 -8.92 -3.31 15.60
C PRO A 397 -8.71 -4.45 14.60
N SER A 398 -9.13 -4.23 13.35
CA SER A 398 -9.02 -5.26 12.32
C SER A 398 -7.55 -5.59 12.09
N LYS A 399 -7.24 -6.89 11.96
CA LYS A 399 -5.88 -7.33 11.59
C LYS A 399 -5.57 -7.05 10.12
N ASP A 400 -6.60 -7.01 9.29
CA ASP A 400 -6.47 -6.84 7.84
C ASP A 400 -6.53 -5.36 7.43
N LEU A 401 -7.27 -4.52 8.18
CA LEU A 401 -7.44 -3.08 7.89
C LEU A 401 -7.24 -2.17 9.14
N PRO A 402 -6.11 -2.23 9.86
CA PRO A 402 -5.96 -1.55 11.16
C PRO A 402 -5.95 -0.01 11.08
N ASN A 403 -5.59 0.57 9.93
CA ASN A 403 -5.17 1.98 9.86
C ASN A 403 -6.29 3.01 9.64
N TYR A 404 -7.54 2.58 9.49
CA TYR A 404 -8.67 3.46 9.11
C TYR A 404 -9.86 3.41 10.06
N ALA A 405 -9.60 3.16 11.35
CA ALA A 405 -10.65 2.91 12.33
C ALA A 405 -11.58 1.76 11.90
N CYS A 406 -11.01 0.71 11.31
CA CYS A 406 -11.75 -0.50 10.98
C CYS A 406 -11.61 -1.54 12.10
N PHE A 407 -12.70 -2.23 12.38
CA PHE A 407 -12.81 -3.17 13.49
C PHE A 407 -13.51 -4.44 13.07
N ASP A 408 -12.92 -5.57 13.45
CA ASP A 408 -13.63 -6.84 13.49
C ASP A 408 -14.55 -6.82 14.72
N PHE A 409 -15.77 -7.32 14.57
CA PHE A 409 -16.74 -7.27 15.67
C PHE A 409 -17.63 -8.51 15.76
N ILE A 410 -18.17 -8.72 16.96
CA ILE A 410 -19.32 -9.56 17.26
C ILE A 410 -20.33 -8.66 17.96
N GLY A 411 -21.49 -8.43 17.33
CA GLY A 411 -22.51 -7.51 17.81
C GLY A 411 -23.88 -8.16 17.91
N LYS A 412 -24.80 -7.47 18.59
CA LYS A 412 -26.22 -7.84 18.67
C LYS A 412 -27.07 -6.77 17.97
N VAL A 413 -27.94 -7.21 17.06
CA VAL A 413 -28.91 -6.34 16.38
C VAL A 413 -30.00 -5.95 17.38
N ILE A 414 -30.07 -4.67 17.74
CA ILE A 414 -31.10 -4.15 18.65
C ILE A 414 -32.33 -3.70 17.87
N ASP A 415 -32.11 -2.99 16.78
CA ASP A 415 -33.14 -2.56 15.84
C ASP A 415 -32.54 -2.40 14.44
N PHE A 416 -33.39 -2.28 13.42
CA PHE A 416 -32.96 -1.93 12.07
C PHE A 416 -34.11 -1.30 11.27
N LYS A 417 -33.75 -0.49 10.28
CA LYS A 417 -34.67 0.06 9.29
C LYS A 417 -34.06 -0.03 7.89
N GLU A 418 -34.89 -0.28 6.89
CA GLU A 418 -34.46 -0.17 5.48
C GLU A 418 -34.21 1.30 5.12
N THR A 419 -33.20 1.52 4.30
CA THR A 419 -32.87 2.84 3.76
C THR A 419 -32.46 2.71 2.30
N VAL A 420 -32.64 3.81 1.57
CA VAL A 420 -32.29 3.92 0.16
C VAL A 420 -31.44 5.17 0.01
N LEU A 421 -30.30 5.03 -0.66
CA LEU A 421 -29.39 6.15 -0.90
C LEU A 421 -29.85 6.96 -2.12
N PHE A 422 -30.08 6.31 -3.26
CA PHE A 422 -30.50 6.99 -4.49
C PHE A 422 -32.00 6.84 -4.75
N GLU A 423 -32.66 7.91 -5.22
CA GLU A 423 -34.12 7.92 -5.47
C GLU A 423 -34.58 6.83 -6.44
N ASP A 424 -33.72 6.38 -7.34
CA ASP A 424 -33.97 5.29 -8.28
C ASP A 424 -33.92 3.89 -7.65
N GLY A 425 -33.55 3.80 -6.37
CA GLY A 425 -33.44 2.55 -5.62
C GLY A 425 -32.23 1.69 -5.99
N SER A 426 -31.24 2.23 -6.71
CA SER A 426 -30.07 1.48 -7.17
C SER A 426 -29.07 1.14 -6.06
N VAL A 427 -29.16 1.81 -4.90
CA VAL A 427 -28.34 1.54 -3.72
C VAL A 427 -29.25 1.44 -2.51
N GLN A 428 -29.37 0.21 -1.98
CA GLN A 428 -30.27 -0.12 -0.88
C GLN A 428 -29.50 -0.77 0.26
N GLY A 429 -29.90 -0.45 1.48
CA GLY A 429 -29.27 -0.97 2.67
C GLY A 429 -30.17 -0.93 3.89
N TYR A 430 -29.55 -1.11 5.03
CA TYR A 430 -30.16 -0.96 6.34
C TYR A 430 -29.35 0.01 7.18
N ILE A 431 -30.03 0.78 8.01
CA ILE A 431 -29.43 1.31 9.24
C ILE A 431 -29.73 0.28 10.33
N VAL A 432 -28.68 -0.32 10.87
CA VAL A 432 -28.74 -1.35 11.91
C VAL A 432 -28.20 -0.76 13.21
N LYS A 433 -29.01 -0.78 14.26
CA LYS A 433 -28.60 -0.39 15.61
C LYS A 433 -27.89 -1.57 16.25
N LEU A 434 -26.57 -1.50 16.33
CA LEU A 434 -25.69 -2.59 16.76
C LEU A 434 -25.11 -2.34 18.15
N LYS A 435 -25.36 -3.26 19.08
CA LYS A 435 -24.68 -3.29 20.38
C LYS A 435 -23.34 -4.00 20.23
N LEU A 436 -22.26 -3.29 20.53
CA LEU A 436 -20.87 -3.75 20.34
C LEU A 436 -20.13 -4.05 21.65
N ILE A 437 -20.63 -3.55 22.78
CA ILE A 437 -20.13 -3.90 24.12
C ILE A 437 -21.30 -4.27 25.02
N THR A 438 -21.16 -5.38 25.74
CA THR A 438 -22.07 -5.78 26.80
C THR A 438 -21.60 -5.19 28.13
N HIS A 439 -22.48 -4.44 28.79
CA HIS A 439 -22.24 -3.80 30.08
C HIS A 439 -23.43 -4.07 31.01
N GLU A 440 -23.16 -4.40 32.27
CA GLU A 440 -24.18 -4.88 33.22
C GLU A 440 -25.16 -3.78 33.67
N GLU A 441 -24.66 -2.54 33.81
CA GLU A 441 -25.45 -1.44 34.39
C GLU A 441 -26.03 -0.47 33.35
N MET A 442 -25.61 -0.59 32.09
CA MET A 442 -25.93 0.39 31.05
C MET A 442 -26.23 -0.34 29.74
N ASP A 443 -27.51 -0.43 29.40
CA ASP A 443 -27.95 -1.16 28.20
C ASP A 443 -27.40 -0.53 26.92
N ASP A 444 -27.36 0.80 26.88
CA ASP A 444 -26.81 1.60 25.78
C ASP A 444 -25.36 2.07 26.04
N PHE A 445 -24.52 1.11 26.47
CA PHE A 445 -23.12 1.40 26.76
C PHE A 445 -22.32 1.71 25.48
N PHE A 446 -22.51 0.91 24.43
CA PHE A 446 -21.94 1.15 23.11
C PHE A 446 -22.83 0.53 22.04
N THR A 447 -23.91 1.25 21.69
CA THR A 447 -24.88 0.85 20.66
C THR A 447 -24.92 1.92 19.57
N ILE A 448 -24.32 1.64 18.42
CA ILE A 448 -24.17 2.62 17.35
C ILE A 448 -25.12 2.31 16.19
N ASP A 449 -25.46 3.35 15.42
CA ASP A 449 -26.11 3.19 14.12
C ASP A 449 -25.05 2.85 13.06
N VAL A 450 -25.28 1.74 12.35
CA VAL A 450 -24.38 1.23 11.32
C VAL A 450 -25.12 1.08 10.01
N PHE A 451 -24.60 1.70 8.95
CA PHE A 451 -25.07 1.44 7.60
C PHE A 451 -24.50 0.13 7.09
N VAL A 452 -25.36 -0.69 6.48
CA VAL A 452 -24.95 -1.91 5.75
C VAL A 452 -25.66 -1.97 4.41
N HIS A 453 -24.89 -2.09 3.33
CA HIS A 453 -25.44 -2.36 2.00
C HIS A 453 -25.98 -3.80 1.94
N LYS A 454 -27.10 -4.03 1.24
CA LYS A 454 -27.71 -5.37 1.15
C LYS A 454 -26.74 -6.43 0.62
N ASP A 455 -25.95 -6.10 -0.40
CA ASP A 455 -24.96 -7.03 -0.99
C ASP A 455 -23.80 -7.39 -0.05
N ASN A 456 -23.57 -6.59 1.00
CA ASN A 456 -22.52 -6.87 1.99
C ASN A 456 -23.01 -7.79 3.12
N MET A 457 -24.30 -8.17 3.12
CA MET A 457 -24.87 -9.13 4.06
C MET A 457 -24.77 -10.55 3.50
N ARG A 458 -24.23 -11.48 4.30
CA ARG A 458 -24.07 -12.91 3.93
C ARG A 458 -25.26 -13.79 4.33
N PHE A 459 -26.42 -13.16 4.55
CA PHE A 459 -27.66 -13.82 4.94
C PHE A 459 -28.87 -13.02 4.44
N GLU A 460 -30.00 -13.70 4.28
CA GLU A 460 -31.16 -13.13 3.59
C GLU A 460 -32.05 -12.23 4.45
N THR A 461 -32.07 -12.41 5.78
CA THR A 461 -33.04 -11.72 6.65
C THR A 461 -32.40 -11.23 7.95
N LEU A 462 -32.54 -9.93 8.21
CA LEU A 462 -32.23 -9.32 9.52
C LEU A 462 -33.37 -9.56 10.51
N THR A 463 -33.02 -9.90 11.75
CA THR A 463 -33.98 -10.05 12.84
C THR A 463 -33.48 -9.38 14.11
N LYS A 464 -34.39 -8.82 14.92
CA LYS A 464 -34.02 -8.22 16.21
C LYS A 464 -33.51 -9.30 17.16
N GLY A 465 -32.46 -8.98 17.91
CA GLY A 465 -31.78 -9.90 18.82
C GLY A 465 -30.76 -10.82 18.16
N MET A 466 -30.66 -10.82 16.83
CA MET A 466 -29.68 -11.62 16.08
C MET A 466 -28.26 -11.23 16.44
N LYS A 467 -27.40 -12.23 16.67
CA LYS A 467 -25.96 -12.01 16.73
C LYS A 467 -25.34 -12.02 15.34
N VAL A 468 -24.51 -11.03 15.10
CA VAL A 468 -23.83 -10.81 13.84
C VAL A 468 -22.35 -10.58 14.09
N ALA A 469 -21.53 -10.92 13.10
CA ALA A 469 -20.12 -10.62 13.11
C ALA A 469 -19.71 -10.03 11.77
N GLY A 470 -18.61 -9.30 11.75
CA GLY A 470 -18.13 -8.71 10.51
C GLY A 470 -17.02 -7.71 10.72
N LEU A 471 -16.87 -6.85 9.72
CA LEU A 471 -15.89 -5.78 9.68
C LEU A 471 -16.64 -4.47 9.42
N LEU A 472 -16.36 -3.46 10.24
CA LEU A 472 -16.92 -2.12 10.07
C LEU A 472 -15.84 -1.07 10.18
N GLN A 473 -16.08 0.11 9.62
CA GLN A 473 -15.35 1.32 9.94
C GLN A 473 -16.19 2.20 10.86
N LEU A 474 -15.58 2.72 11.92
CA LEU A 474 -16.20 3.73 12.78
C LEU A 474 -15.98 5.13 12.22
N GLN A 475 -17.04 5.92 12.27
CA GLN A 475 -17.06 7.33 11.91
C GLN A 475 -17.51 8.15 13.12
N GLY A 476 -17.04 9.39 13.22
CA GLY A 476 -17.45 10.26 14.31
C GLY A 476 -17.33 11.73 14.01
N LYS A 477 -18.04 12.54 14.80
CA LYS A 477 -17.98 14.00 14.77
C LYS A 477 -18.25 14.59 16.14
N ILE A 478 -17.80 15.80 16.40
CA ILE A 478 -18.10 16.50 17.65
C ILE A 478 -19.61 16.78 17.70
N ALA A 479 -20.25 16.38 18.80
CA ALA A 479 -21.66 16.63 19.06
C ALA A 479 -21.95 18.14 19.15
N GLU A 480 -23.11 18.56 18.65
CA GLU A 480 -23.57 19.95 18.70
C GLU A 480 -24.30 20.31 20.00
#